data_AF-K3W8B4-F1
#
_entry.id   AF-K3W8B4-F1
#
_cell.length_a   1.000
_cell.length_b   1.000
_cell.length_c   1.000
_cell.angle_alpha   90.00
_cell.angle_beta   90.00
_cell.angle_gamma   90.00
#
_symmetry.space_group_name_H-M   'P 1'
#
loop_
_entity.id
_entity.type
_entity.pdbx_description
1 polymer ?
#
loop_
_entity_poly.entity_id
_entity_poly.type
_entity_poly.pdbx_seq_one_letter_code
_entity_poly.pdbx_strand_id
1 'polypeptide(L)'
;MLKQPPGGELPPSPPDPGVASPLNFKEAVRDKSSDKHGDDEFDEWVKRLTKIAERPWKVKDDENLRPMVPAEEEALAAWAMGALVLDAPPAFLVCTHTFAQRVAFLNFFEAHLEGVIATVIPPHVRMPKHVAEKTLLAQLAISEKENTPGHIQTRNLIRQVKRADYNDATRRITFVVKDKIQADSWHRKSIQFR
;
A
#
# COMPACT_ATOMS: atom_id res chain seq x y z
N MET A 1 -34.44 -63.84 1.33
CA MET A 1 -35.06 -62.58 1.78
C MET A 1 -34.30 -62.06 2.99
N LEU A 2 -33.48 -61.03 2.80
CA LEU A 2 -32.73 -60.34 3.86
C LEU A 2 -32.89 -58.84 3.64
N LYS A 3 -33.46 -58.16 4.63
CA LYS A 3 -33.80 -56.72 4.65
C LYS A 3 -32.53 -55.86 4.68
N GLN A 4 -32.46 -54.85 3.81
CA GLN A 4 -31.52 -53.72 3.94
C GLN A 4 -31.96 -52.79 5.10
N PRO A 5 -31.02 -52.18 5.85
CA PRO A 5 -31.34 -51.14 6.81
C PRO A 5 -31.51 -49.77 6.11
N PRO A 6 -32.26 -48.82 6.71
CA PRO A 6 -32.64 -47.57 6.06
C PRO A 6 -31.47 -46.59 5.95
N GLY A 7 -31.40 -45.89 4.82
CA GLY A 7 -30.44 -44.82 4.55
C GLY A 7 -30.62 -43.67 5.54
N GLY A 8 -29.63 -43.47 6.40
CA GLY A 8 -29.49 -42.25 7.19
C GLY A 8 -28.92 -41.14 6.31
N GLU A 9 -29.66 -40.05 6.17
CA GLU A 9 -29.16 -38.81 5.58
C GLU A 9 -27.96 -38.30 6.38
N LEU A 10 -26.86 -38.03 5.67
CA LEU A 10 -25.72 -37.29 6.21
C LEU A 10 -26.18 -35.86 6.57
N PRO A 11 -25.81 -35.32 7.75
CA PRO A 11 -26.09 -33.92 8.06
C PRO A 11 -25.37 -32.99 7.07
N PRO A 12 -25.96 -31.84 6.73
CA PRO A 12 -25.33 -30.90 5.81
C PRO A 12 -24.00 -30.42 6.38
N SER A 13 -22.98 -30.34 5.52
CA SER A 13 -21.68 -29.76 5.84
C SER A 13 -21.84 -28.37 6.44
N PRO A 14 -21.01 -27.98 7.43
CA PRO A 14 -21.02 -26.63 7.95
C PRO A 14 -20.71 -25.65 6.80
N PRO A 15 -21.33 -24.45 6.77
CA PRO A 15 -20.96 -23.44 5.80
C PRO A 15 -19.48 -23.10 6.00
N ASP A 16 -18.75 -22.99 4.88
CA ASP A 16 -17.36 -22.53 4.88
C ASP A 16 -17.24 -21.30 5.78
N PRO A 17 -16.23 -21.24 6.68
CA PRO A 17 -15.94 -20.02 7.40
C PRO A 17 -15.57 -19.00 6.35
N GLY A 18 -16.54 -18.15 6.01
CA GLY A 18 -16.33 -17.02 5.11
C GLY A 18 -15.06 -16.35 5.55
N VAL A 19 -14.08 -16.30 4.64
CA VAL A 19 -12.84 -15.55 4.85
C VAL A 19 -13.32 -14.14 5.20
N ALA A 20 -13.28 -13.81 6.48
CA ALA A 20 -13.55 -12.48 6.93
C ALA A 20 -12.51 -11.62 6.21
N SER A 21 -12.97 -10.85 5.22
CA SER A 21 -12.17 -9.80 4.63
C SER A 21 -11.52 -9.04 5.79
N PRO A 22 -10.19 -8.81 5.76
CA PRO A 22 -9.55 -8.05 6.81
C PRO A 22 -10.35 -6.75 6.96
N LEU A 23 -10.90 -6.54 8.15
CA LEU A 23 -11.77 -5.41 8.47
C LEU A 23 -11.11 -4.15 7.92
N ASN A 24 -11.62 -3.65 6.79
CA ASN A 24 -11.13 -2.45 6.18
C ASN A 24 -11.64 -1.31 7.06
N PHE A 25 -10.87 -0.94 8.08
CA PHE A 25 -11.24 0.10 9.02
C PHE A 25 -11.55 1.42 8.30
N LYS A 26 -10.93 1.66 7.14
CA LYS A 26 -11.26 2.80 6.27
C LYS A 26 -12.69 2.73 5.75
N GLU A 27 -13.19 1.54 5.41
CA GLU A 27 -14.61 1.34 5.08
C GLU A 27 -15.47 1.42 6.34
N ALA A 28 -15.05 0.87 7.47
CA ALA A 28 -15.83 0.94 8.73
C ALA A 28 -15.98 2.37 9.28
N VAL A 29 -15.01 3.25 9.02
CA VAL A 29 -15.07 4.69 9.32
C VAL A 29 -15.92 5.41 8.28
N ARG A 30 -15.80 5.06 6.99
CA ARG A 30 -16.53 5.68 5.88
C ARG A 30 -18.02 5.31 5.86
N ASP A 31 -18.40 4.11 6.30
CA ASP A 31 -19.79 3.63 6.31
C ASP A 31 -20.66 4.35 7.35
N LYS A 32 -20.07 5.15 8.24
CA LYS A 32 -20.78 6.02 9.18
C LYS A 32 -21.00 7.46 8.66
N SER A 33 -20.47 7.82 7.50
CA SER A 33 -20.56 9.18 6.96
C SER A 33 -21.20 9.20 5.57
N SER A 34 -22.52 8.99 5.50
CA SER A 34 -23.30 9.42 4.33
C SER A 34 -23.58 10.94 4.33
N ASP A 35 -23.05 11.67 5.32
CA ASP A 35 -23.14 13.13 5.43
C ASP A 35 -21.88 13.77 4.85
N LYS A 36 -22.06 14.68 3.87
CA LYS A 36 -20.99 15.52 3.31
C LYS A 36 -20.18 16.27 4.39
N HIS A 37 -20.80 16.53 5.55
CA HIS A 37 -20.14 17.15 6.69
C HIS A 37 -19.05 16.27 7.32
N GLY A 38 -19.24 14.94 7.32
CA GLY A 38 -18.26 14.00 7.85
C GLY A 38 -17.05 13.81 6.93
N ASP A 39 -17.24 13.94 5.62
CA ASP A 39 -16.13 13.92 4.64
C ASP A 39 -15.22 15.15 4.83
N ASP A 40 -15.81 16.33 5.03
CA ASP A 40 -15.07 17.58 5.28
C ASP A 40 -14.27 17.51 6.60
N GLU A 41 -14.87 16.98 7.67
CA GLU A 41 -14.21 16.80 8.97
C GLU A 41 -13.03 15.82 8.89
N PHE A 42 -13.21 14.70 8.17
CA PHE A 42 -12.14 13.73 7.94
C PHE A 42 -10.99 14.34 7.14
N ASP A 43 -11.29 15.10 6.09
CA ASP A 43 -10.27 15.77 5.28
C ASP A 43 -9.48 16.82 6.08
N GLU A 44 -10.15 17.57 6.95
CA GLU A 44 -9.49 18.50 7.88
C GLU A 44 -8.61 17.77 8.89
N TRP A 45 -9.09 16.65 9.44
CA TRP A 45 -8.35 15.79 10.33
C TRP A 45 -7.07 15.24 9.67
N VAL A 46 -7.17 14.72 8.44
CA VAL A 46 -6.02 14.26 7.64
C VAL A 46 -5.04 15.40 7.41
N LYS A 47 -5.50 16.56 6.93
CA LYS A 47 -4.62 17.74 6.69
C LYS A 47 -3.86 18.16 7.94
N ARG A 48 -4.54 18.18 9.09
CA ARG A 48 -3.94 18.52 10.38
C ARG A 48 -2.84 17.52 10.76
N LEU A 49 -3.13 16.22 10.68
CA LEU A 49 -2.16 15.19 11.05
C LEU A 49 -0.98 15.11 10.08
N THR A 50 -1.20 15.25 8.77
CA THR A 50 -0.12 15.34 7.77
C THR A 50 0.82 16.49 8.10
N LYS A 51 0.28 17.68 8.43
CA LYS A 51 1.08 18.85 8.80
C LYS A 51 1.93 18.60 10.06
N ILE A 52 1.42 17.85 11.03
CA ILE A 52 2.18 17.47 12.23
C ILE A 52 3.28 16.47 11.88
N ALA A 53 2.94 15.43 11.12
CA ALA A 53 3.84 14.33 10.78
C ALA A 53 4.99 14.79 9.86
N GLU A 54 4.74 15.66 8.90
CA GLU A 54 5.73 16.13 7.91
C GLU A 54 6.51 17.37 8.37
N ARG A 55 6.17 17.93 9.53
CA ARG A 55 6.89 19.09 10.07
C ARG A 55 8.39 18.75 10.16
N PRO A 56 9.29 19.60 9.63
CA PRO A 56 10.71 19.31 9.66
C PRO A 56 11.25 19.38 11.09
N TRP A 57 12.03 18.36 11.46
CA TRP A 57 12.70 18.26 12.76
C TRP A 57 14.20 18.08 12.58
N LYS A 58 14.98 18.64 13.50
CA LYS A 58 16.42 18.38 13.57
C LYS A 58 16.63 17.01 14.20
N VAL A 59 17.44 16.18 13.56
CA VAL A 59 17.88 14.89 14.12
C VAL A 59 18.53 15.15 15.48
N LYS A 60 18.18 14.34 16.47
CA LYS A 60 18.77 14.36 17.80
C LYS A 60 19.53 13.07 18.05
N ASP A 61 20.57 13.18 18.86
CA ASP A 61 21.28 12.04 19.41
C ASP A 61 20.34 11.25 20.33
N ASP A 62 20.57 9.94 20.42
CA ASP A 62 19.71 9.02 21.17
C ASP A 62 19.66 9.35 22.68
N GLU A 63 20.64 10.09 23.19
CA GLU A 63 20.69 10.55 24.59
C GLU A 63 19.88 11.84 24.84
N ASN A 64 19.44 12.53 23.78
CA ASN A 64 18.78 13.84 23.87
C ASN A 64 17.43 13.86 23.12
N LEU A 65 16.68 12.77 23.28
CA LEU A 65 15.33 12.63 22.74
C LEU A 65 14.33 13.40 23.61
N ARG A 66 13.34 14.01 22.96
CA ARG A 66 12.22 14.64 23.67
C ARG A 66 11.02 13.68 23.75
N PRO A 67 10.16 13.84 24.75
CA PRO A 67 8.88 13.14 24.75
C PRO A 67 8.02 13.59 23.56
N MET A 68 7.14 12.69 23.14
CA MET A 68 6.12 12.96 22.12
C MET A 68 5.01 13.82 22.73
N VAL A 69 4.42 14.70 21.92
CA VAL A 69 3.22 15.44 22.34
C VAL A 69 1.96 14.68 21.91
N PRO A 70 0.79 14.86 22.56
CA PRO A 70 -0.42 14.09 22.24
C PRO A 70 -0.82 14.11 20.76
N ALA A 71 -0.64 15.25 20.09
CA ALA A 71 -0.95 15.37 18.66
C ALA A 71 -0.01 14.54 17.75
N GLU A 72 1.23 14.31 18.18
CA GLU A 72 2.18 13.44 17.49
C GLU A 72 1.89 11.96 17.76
N GLU A 73 1.43 11.63 18.97
CA GLU A 73 0.96 10.28 19.29
C GLU A 73 -0.24 9.89 18.44
N GLU A 74 -1.20 10.82 18.28
CA GLU A 74 -2.34 10.66 17.39
C GLU A 74 -1.89 10.45 15.93
N ALA A 75 -0.95 11.28 15.45
CA ALA A 75 -0.41 11.15 14.10
C ALA A 75 0.33 9.82 13.88
N LEU A 76 1.12 9.37 14.86
CA LEU A 76 1.84 8.10 14.80
C LEU A 76 0.87 6.92 14.78
N ALA A 77 -0.16 6.93 15.63
CA ALA A 77 -1.18 5.89 15.66
C ALA A 77 -1.97 5.83 14.34
N ALA A 78 -2.43 6.97 13.84
CA ALA A 78 -3.14 7.07 12.57
C ALA A 78 -2.29 6.54 11.40
N TRP A 79 -1.00 6.87 11.37
CA TRP A 79 -0.07 6.37 10.37
C TRP A 79 0.18 4.86 10.50
N ALA A 80 0.44 4.36 11.72
CA ALA A 80 0.68 2.95 11.96
C ALA A 80 -0.54 2.06 11.62
N MET A 81 -1.75 2.59 11.76
CA MET A 81 -3.00 1.94 11.36
C MET A 81 -3.30 2.06 9.85
N GLY A 82 -2.51 2.81 9.09
CA GLY A 82 -2.76 3.07 7.66
C GLY A 82 -3.91 4.03 7.37
N ALA A 83 -4.44 4.72 8.39
CA ALA A 83 -5.46 5.76 8.22
C ALA A 83 -4.85 7.07 7.69
N LEU A 84 -3.59 7.35 8.05
CA LEU A 84 -2.81 8.47 7.54
C LEU A 84 -1.75 7.95 6.55
N VAL A 85 -1.94 8.23 5.26
CA VAL A 85 -0.98 7.83 4.20
C VAL A 85 0.09 8.91 4.05
N LEU A 86 1.35 8.54 4.28
CA LEU A 86 2.51 9.41 4.16
C LEU A 86 3.54 8.82 3.19
N ASP A 87 4.38 9.68 2.61
CA ASP A 87 5.46 9.24 1.72
C ASP A 87 6.68 8.67 2.47
N ALA A 88 6.79 8.96 3.77
CA ALA A 88 7.82 8.46 4.67
C ALA A 88 7.26 8.32 6.10
N PRO A 89 7.96 7.64 7.02
CA PRO A 89 7.61 7.66 8.43
C PRO A 89 7.54 9.10 8.99
N PRO A 90 6.71 9.35 10.02
CA PRO A 90 6.56 10.68 10.61
C PRO A 90 7.92 11.31 10.99
N ALA A 91 8.14 12.55 10.56
CA ALA A 91 9.43 13.23 10.68
C ALA A 91 9.83 13.48 12.14
N PHE A 92 8.88 13.65 13.06
CA PHE A 92 9.18 13.85 14.48
C PHE A 92 9.89 12.65 15.13
N LEU A 93 9.82 11.45 14.53
CA LEU A 93 10.52 10.26 15.02
C LEU A 93 12.03 10.49 15.19
N VAL A 94 12.64 11.37 14.38
CA VAL A 94 14.07 11.71 14.46
C VAL A 94 14.50 12.40 15.76
N CYS A 95 13.54 12.91 16.54
CA CYS A 95 13.80 13.59 17.81
C CYS A 95 13.03 13.00 18.99
N THR A 96 12.14 12.02 18.76
CA THR A 96 11.38 11.32 19.80
C THR A 96 11.81 9.87 19.99
N HIS A 97 12.46 9.26 19.00
CA HIS A 97 12.86 7.86 19.02
C HIS A 97 14.34 7.66 18.73
N THR A 98 14.89 6.63 19.36
CA THR A 98 16.26 6.15 19.14
C THR A 98 16.46 5.71 17.69
N PHE A 99 17.71 5.65 17.23
CA PHE A 99 18.02 5.16 15.89
C PHE A 99 17.43 3.76 15.63
N ALA A 100 17.57 2.83 16.58
CA ALA A 100 17.05 1.47 16.44
C ALA A 100 15.53 1.43 16.24
N GLN A 101 14.78 2.23 16.99
CA GLN A 101 13.33 2.35 16.85
C GLN A 101 12.95 2.95 15.48
N ARG A 102 13.69 3.95 15.00
CA ARG A 102 13.43 4.56 13.68
C ARG A 102 13.62 3.55 12.55
N VAL A 103 14.65 2.71 12.64
CA VAL A 103 14.87 1.61 11.69
C VAL A 103 13.70 0.60 11.76
N ALA A 104 13.22 0.27 12.96
CA ALA A 104 12.06 -0.61 13.11
C ALA A 104 10.80 -0.02 12.47
N PHE A 105 10.52 1.27 12.65
CA PHE A 105 9.40 1.95 12.00
C PHE A 105 9.55 2.01 10.48
N LEU A 106 10.77 2.22 9.97
CA LEU A 106 11.02 2.18 8.53
C LEU A 106 10.74 0.79 7.96
N ASN A 107 11.23 -0.26 8.60
CA ASN A 107 10.95 -1.64 8.19
C ASN A 107 9.45 -1.95 8.25
N PHE A 108 8.75 -1.46 9.29
CA PHE A 108 7.30 -1.60 9.39
C PHE A 108 6.58 -0.90 8.23
N PHE A 109 6.97 0.35 7.93
CA PHE A 109 6.42 1.15 6.83
C PHE A 109 6.52 0.42 5.49
N GLU A 110 7.74 -0.02 5.14
CA GLU A 110 8.00 -0.69 3.87
C GLU A 110 7.29 -2.05 3.76
N ALA A 111 7.17 -2.78 4.87
CA ALA A 111 6.54 -4.10 4.85
C ALA A 111 5.00 -4.09 4.94
N HIS A 112 4.40 -3.09 5.61
CA HIS A 112 2.98 -3.15 5.98
C HIS A 112 2.13 -2.00 5.45
N LEU A 113 2.70 -0.82 5.23
CA LEU A 113 1.94 0.35 4.80
C LEU A 113 2.06 0.59 3.30
N GLU A 114 3.25 0.38 2.74
CA GLU A 114 3.44 0.49 1.30
C GLU A 114 2.68 -0.61 0.53
N GLY A 115 2.18 -0.22 -0.65
CA GLY A 115 1.53 -1.14 -1.57
C GLY A 115 2.54 -1.72 -2.57
N VAL A 116 2.39 -3.00 -2.91
CA VAL A 116 3.26 -3.67 -3.88
C VAL A 116 2.43 -4.21 -5.03
N ILE A 117 2.74 -3.76 -6.24
CA ILE A 117 2.18 -4.27 -7.49
C ILE A 117 3.25 -5.15 -8.14
N ALA A 118 3.02 -6.45 -8.19
CA ALA A 118 3.92 -7.39 -8.84
C ALA A 118 3.27 -7.96 -10.10
N THR A 119 4.03 -7.98 -11.19
CA THR A 119 3.60 -8.59 -12.46
C THR A 119 4.72 -9.43 -13.07
N VAL A 120 4.34 -10.51 -13.76
CA VAL A 120 5.29 -11.36 -14.48
C VAL A 120 5.34 -10.91 -15.94
N ILE A 121 6.53 -10.63 -16.43
CA ILE A 121 6.76 -10.27 -17.83
C ILE A 121 6.66 -11.52 -18.71
N PRO A 122 5.75 -11.54 -19.71
CA PRO A 122 5.63 -12.67 -20.63
C PRO A 122 6.95 -13.00 -21.35
N PRO A 123 7.23 -14.29 -21.66
CA PRO A 123 8.47 -14.74 -22.28
C PRO A 123 8.87 -14.03 -23.59
N HIS A 124 7.87 -13.61 -24.37
CA HIS A 124 8.07 -12.98 -25.68
C HIS A 124 8.61 -11.55 -25.60
N VAL A 125 8.48 -10.88 -24.45
CA VAL A 125 9.07 -9.56 -24.22
C VAL A 125 10.54 -9.75 -23.87
N ARG A 126 11.43 -9.08 -24.60
CA ARG A 126 12.87 -9.14 -24.34
C ARG A 126 13.25 -8.14 -23.26
N MET A 127 13.79 -8.64 -22.16
CA MET A 127 14.29 -7.82 -21.06
C MET A 127 15.78 -8.06 -20.85
N PRO A 128 16.59 -7.01 -20.73
CA PRO A 128 17.97 -7.13 -20.28
C PRO A 128 18.03 -7.72 -18.86
N LYS A 129 19.09 -8.47 -18.54
CA LYS A 129 19.30 -9.03 -17.19
C LYS A 129 19.33 -8.00 -16.08
N HIS A 130 19.84 -6.81 -16.39
CA HIS A 130 19.90 -5.70 -15.46
C HIS A 130 19.22 -4.51 -16.13
N VAL A 131 18.05 -4.14 -15.60
CA VAL A 131 17.34 -2.95 -16.06
C VAL A 131 17.31 -1.97 -14.90
N ALA A 132 17.88 -0.79 -15.11
CA ALA A 132 17.75 0.28 -14.14
C ALA A 132 16.29 0.73 -14.04
N GLU A 133 15.86 1.11 -12.84
CA GLU A 133 14.51 1.63 -12.59
C GLU A 133 14.11 2.73 -13.60
N LYS A 134 14.99 3.71 -13.83
CA LYS A 134 14.73 4.79 -14.79
C LYS A 134 14.48 4.27 -16.21
N THR A 135 15.18 3.21 -16.60
CA THR A 135 15.00 2.58 -17.92
C THR A 135 13.66 1.85 -17.98
N LEU A 136 13.26 1.13 -16.92
CA LEU A 136 11.93 0.49 -16.84
C LEU A 136 10.81 1.51 -17.00
N LEU A 137 10.87 2.59 -16.21
CA LEU A 137 9.85 3.65 -16.23
C LEU A 137 9.84 4.40 -17.56
N ALA A 138 11.01 4.64 -18.17
CA ALA A 138 11.10 5.26 -19.50
C ALA A 138 10.50 4.37 -20.60
N GLN A 139 10.76 3.06 -20.58
CA GLN A 139 10.19 2.10 -21.52
C GLN A 139 8.66 2.02 -21.40
N LEU A 140 8.13 2.02 -20.17
CA LEU A 140 6.70 2.12 -19.92
C LEU A 140 6.13 3.45 -20.45
N ALA A 141 6.81 4.57 -20.26
CA ALA A 141 6.30 5.87 -20.70
C ALA A 141 6.11 5.98 -22.22
N ILE A 142 6.90 5.23 -23.01
CA ILE A 142 6.87 5.21 -24.48
C ILE A 142 6.19 3.98 -25.07
N SER A 143 5.69 3.05 -24.24
CA SER A 143 5.13 1.79 -24.72
C SER A 143 3.82 2.00 -25.48
N GLU A 144 3.05 3.01 -25.06
CA GLU A 144 1.75 3.37 -25.60
C GLU A 144 1.82 4.65 -26.42
N LYS A 145 1.03 4.71 -27.51
CA LYS A 145 0.91 5.91 -28.34
C LYS A 145 0.31 7.06 -27.52
N GLU A 146 0.82 8.27 -27.72
CA GLU A 146 0.33 9.46 -26.99
C GLU A 146 -1.19 9.64 -27.13
N ASN A 147 -1.82 10.07 -26.03
CA ASN A 147 -3.25 10.33 -25.88
C ASN A 147 -4.18 9.12 -26.05
N THR A 148 -3.67 7.89 -26.03
CA THR A 148 -4.53 6.71 -25.88
C THR A 148 -4.96 6.53 -24.41
N PRO A 149 -6.09 5.83 -24.14
CA PRO A 149 -6.46 5.43 -22.79
C PRO A 149 -5.35 4.65 -22.07
N GLY A 150 -4.64 3.78 -22.80
CA GLY A 150 -3.47 3.05 -22.31
C GLY A 150 -2.34 3.99 -21.90
N HIS A 151 -2.02 5.01 -22.68
CA HIS A 151 -1.01 6.00 -22.33
C HIS A 151 -1.36 6.78 -21.04
N ILE A 152 -2.62 7.18 -20.88
CA ILE A 152 -3.10 7.86 -19.67
C ILE A 152 -2.94 6.93 -18.46
N GLN A 153 -3.33 5.67 -18.61
CA GLN A 153 -3.20 4.66 -17.56
C GLN A 153 -1.73 4.42 -17.19
N THR A 154 -0.84 4.24 -18.16
CA THR A 154 0.59 4.05 -17.90
C THR A 154 1.22 5.25 -17.22
N ARG A 155 0.89 6.48 -17.64
CA ARG A 155 1.35 7.69 -16.94
C ARG A 155 0.81 7.80 -15.53
N ASN A 156 -0.43 7.40 -15.30
CA ASN A 156 -1.00 7.38 -13.96
C ASN A 156 -0.28 6.36 -13.07
N LEU A 157 0.09 5.19 -13.59
CA LEU A 157 0.95 4.24 -12.86
C LEU A 157 2.28 4.91 -12.52
N ILE A 158 3.02 5.41 -13.52
CA ILE A 158 4.36 5.99 -13.32
C ILE A 158 4.36 7.11 -12.28
N ARG A 159 3.31 7.95 -12.23
CA ARG A 159 3.17 9.02 -11.22
C ARG A 159 2.97 8.51 -9.79
N GLN A 160 2.43 7.31 -9.63
CA GLN A 160 2.13 6.69 -8.34
C GLN A 160 3.28 5.83 -7.81
N VAL A 161 4.15 5.36 -8.70
CA VAL A 161 5.30 4.53 -8.34
C VAL A 161 6.33 5.34 -7.58
N LYS A 162 6.71 4.83 -6.39
CA LYS A 162 7.83 5.33 -5.58
C LYS A 162 9.14 4.66 -5.97
N ARG A 163 9.08 3.34 -6.20
CA ARG A 163 10.22 2.49 -6.53
C ARG A 163 9.79 1.40 -7.52
N ALA A 164 10.60 1.11 -8.54
CA ALA A 164 10.40 -0.04 -9.40
C ALA A 164 11.65 -0.91 -9.51
N ASP A 165 11.47 -2.23 -9.46
CA ASP A 165 12.54 -3.21 -9.59
C ASP A 165 12.17 -4.31 -10.60
N TYR A 166 13.18 -4.83 -11.28
CA TYR A 166 13.05 -5.98 -12.16
C TYR A 166 13.96 -7.12 -11.72
N ASN A 167 13.34 -8.26 -11.42
CA ASN A 167 14.03 -9.50 -11.09
C ASN A 167 14.09 -10.42 -12.33
N ASP A 168 15.28 -10.52 -12.93
CA ASP A 168 15.56 -11.37 -14.11
C ASP A 168 15.24 -12.85 -13.86
N ALA A 169 15.65 -13.39 -12.71
CA ALA A 169 15.49 -14.82 -12.39
C ALA A 169 14.02 -15.25 -12.36
N THR A 170 13.12 -14.36 -11.94
CA THR A 170 11.68 -14.63 -11.86
C THR A 170 10.87 -13.97 -12.97
N ARG A 171 11.54 -13.17 -13.83
CA ARG A 171 10.92 -12.25 -14.81
C ARG A 171 9.82 -11.38 -14.20
N ARG A 172 9.98 -10.93 -12.96
CA ARG A 172 8.98 -10.10 -12.26
C ARG A 172 9.38 -8.64 -12.23
N ILE A 173 8.43 -7.77 -12.56
CA ILE A 173 8.52 -6.34 -12.24
C ILE A 173 7.71 -6.10 -10.98
N THR A 174 8.32 -5.39 -10.05
CA THR A 174 7.69 -4.96 -8.80
C THR A 174 7.63 -3.44 -8.79
N PHE A 175 6.44 -2.88 -8.58
CA PHE A 175 6.24 -1.46 -8.35
C PHE A 175 5.77 -1.24 -6.92
N VAL A 176 6.46 -0.37 -6.20
CA VAL A 176 6.08 0.07 -4.86
C VAL A 176 5.30 1.37 -4.99
N VAL A 177 4.13 1.42 -4.39
CA VAL A 177 3.21 2.56 -4.37
C VAL A 177 2.92 3.00 -2.93
N LYS A 178 2.26 4.15 -2.76
CA LYS A 178 2.11 4.79 -1.44
C LYS A 178 1.38 3.94 -0.43
N ASP A 179 0.29 3.28 -0.85
CA ASP A 179 -0.56 2.50 0.02
C ASP A 179 -1.12 1.25 -0.67
N LYS A 180 -1.56 0.29 0.14
CA LYS A 180 -2.15 -0.97 -0.34
C LYS A 180 -3.41 -0.77 -1.18
N ILE A 181 -4.26 0.20 -0.84
CA ILE A 181 -5.49 0.47 -1.58
C ILE A 181 -5.17 0.93 -3.02
N GLN A 182 -4.14 1.77 -3.17
CA GLN A 182 -3.66 2.13 -4.49
C GLN A 182 -3.13 0.91 -5.25
N ALA A 183 -2.36 0.02 -4.61
CA ALA A 183 -1.91 -1.23 -5.24
C ALA A 183 -3.08 -2.12 -5.67
N ASP A 184 -4.10 -2.29 -4.81
CA ASP A 184 -5.30 -3.08 -5.10
C ASP A 184 -6.10 -2.51 -6.26
N SER A 185 -6.10 -1.18 -6.43
CA SER A 185 -6.72 -0.53 -7.59
C SER A 185 -6.08 -0.93 -8.92
N TRP A 186 -4.86 -1.47 -8.90
CA TRP A 186 -4.15 -1.99 -10.07
C TRP A 186 -4.36 -3.47 -10.32
N HIS A 187 -5.04 -4.18 -9.41
CA HIS A 187 -5.35 -5.57 -9.59
C HIS A 187 -6.19 -5.80 -10.86
N ARG A 188 -5.81 -6.82 -11.66
CA ARG A 188 -6.41 -7.18 -12.96
C ARG A 188 -6.31 -6.13 -14.07
N LYS A 189 -5.57 -5.03 -13.88
CA LYS A 189 -5.28 -4.08 -14.96
C LYS A 189 -4.10 -4.56 -15.81
N SER A 190 -4.18 -4.34 -17.12
CA SER A 190 -3.10 -4.63 -18.07
C SER A 190 -2.50 -3.33 -18.60
N ILE A 191 -1.19 -3.34 -18.82
CA ILE A 191 -0.43 -2.25 -19.42
C ILE A 191 0.48 -2.86 -20.48
N GLN A 192 0.61 -2.20 -21.63
CA GLN A 192 1.57 -2.63 -22.64
C GLN A 192 2.99 -2.25 -22.24
N PHE A 193 3.91 -3.18 -22.48
CA PHE A 193 5.34 -2.98 -22.31
C PHE A 193 6.00 -3.27 -23.66
N ARG A 194 6.93 -2.41 -24.10
CA ARG A 194 7.54 -2.49 -25.42
C ARG A 194 9.06 -2.51 -25.34
#